data_AF-A0A935YPR6-F1
#
_entry.id   AF-A0A935YPR6-F1
#
_cell.length_a   1.000
_cell.length_b   1.000
_cell.length_c   1.000
_cell.angle_alpha   90.00
_cell.angle_beta   90.00
_cell.angle_gamma   90.00
#
_symmetry.space_group_name_H-M   'P 1'
#
loop_
_entity.id
_entity.type
_entity.pdbx_description
1 polymer ?
#
loop_
_entity_poly.entity_id
_entity_poly.type
_entity_poly.pdbx_seq_one_letter_code
_entity_poly.pdbx_strand_id
1 'polypeptide(L)' 'MGDRDRVPETRTLCKWKSGQYEKDRALLVRIVAEPVFFCADCGRVAGKKKWLCEPTRLLKDE' A
#
# COMPACT_ATOMS: atom_id res chain seq x y z
N MET A 1 -12.27 -26.33 1.09
CA MET A 1 -13.20 -25.20 0.92
C MET A 1 -12.39 -23.96 0.59
N GLY A 2 -12.58 -23.38 -0.59
CA GLY A 2 -11.79 -22.24 -1.07
C GLY A 2 -12.41 -20.91 -0.65
N ASP A 3 -11.67 -20.11 0.11
CA ASP A 3 -11.96 -18.69 0.29
C ASP A 3 -11.06 -17.92 -0.68
N ARG A 4 -11.54 -17.83 -1.92
CA ARG A 4 -10.85 -17.19 -3.02
C ARG A 4 -11.66 -15.96 -3.41
N ASP A 5 -11.03 -14.80 -3.22
CA ASP A 5 -11.33 -13.57 -3.93
C ASP A 5 -12.46 -12.67 -3.39
N ARG A 6 -12.44 -12.35 -2.09
CA ARG A 6 -12.96 -11.04 -1.65
C ARG A 6 -11.87 -10.14 -1.09
N VAL A 7 -11.71 -9.01 -1.76
CA VAL A 7 -10.74 -7.96 -1.44
C VAL A 7 -11.46 -6.78 -0.80
N PRO A 8 -11.69 -6.79 0.53
CA PRO A 8 -12.34 -5.67 1.20
C PRO A 8 -11.43 -4.44 1.24
N GLU A 9 -12.04 -3.26 1.23
CA GLU A 9 -11.44 -1.93 1.13
C GLU A 9 -10.50 -1.54 2.31
N THR A 10 -10.29 -2.46 3.24
CA THR A 10 -9.33 -2.41 4.36
C THR A 10 -7.88 -2.73 3.97
N ARG A 11 -7.57 -2.81 2.66
CA ARG A 11 -6.29 -3.28 2.11
C ARG A 11 -5.25 -2.20 1.82
N THR A 12 -5.43 -1.00 2.35
CA THR A 12 -4.37 0.01 2.30
C THR A 12 -3.18 -0.45 3.13
N LEU A 13 -1.96 -0.19 2.65
CA LEU A 13 -0.72 -0.41 3.41
C LEU A 13 -0.77 0.24 4.79
N CYS A 14 -1.51 1.33 4.91
CA CYS A 14 -1.68 2.08 6.15
C CYS A 14 -2.36 1.28 7.27
N LYS A 15 -3.11 0.23 6.93
CA LYS A 15 -3.83 -0.63 7.86
C LYS A 15 -3.25 -2.05 7.98
N TRP A 16 -2.12 -2.32 7.34
CA TRP A 16 -1.45 -3.62 7.45
C TRP A 16 -0.92 -3.83 8.87
N LYS A 17 -1.24 -5.00 9.43
CA LYS A 17 -0.73 -5.46 10.74
C LYS A 17 0.65 -6.08 10.58
N SER A 18 1.42 -6.15 11.66
CA SER A 18 2.82 -6.61 11.71
C SER A 18 3.06 -7.94 10.99
N GLY A 19 2.16 -8.93 11.14
CA GLY A 19 2.31 -10.23 10.48
C GLY A 19 1.85 -10.29 9.00
N GLN A 20 1.28 -9.20 8.48
CA GLN A 20 0.77 -9.15 7.10
C GLN A 20 1.88 -8.77 6.11
N TYR A 21 2.82 -7.93 6.54
CA TYR A 21 4.00 -7.57 5.72
C TYR A 21 4.85 -8.79 5.35
N GLU A 22 4.99 -9.76 6.27
CA GLU A 22 5.75 -10.98 6.02
C GLU A 22 5.02 -11.92 5.06
N LYS A 23 3.72 -12.11 5.28
CA LYS A 23 2.86 -12.96 4.43
C LYS A 23 2.77 -12.41 2.99
N ASP A 24 2.68 -11.09 2.85
CA ASP A 24 2.47 -10.41 1.57
C ASP A 24 3.72 -9.66 1.10
N ARG A 25 4.92 -10.09 1.50
CA ARG A 25 6.20 -9.41 1.19
C ARG A 25 6.38 -9.12 -0.30
N ALA A 26 6.04 -10.08 -1.16
CA ALA A 26 6.15 -9.90 -2.61
C ALA A 26 5.21 -8.82 -3.15
N LEU A 27 4.00 -8.71 -2.58
CA LEU A 27 3.04 -7.66 -2.92
C LEU A 27 3.54 -6.30 -2.41
N LEU A 28 4.05 -6.24 -1.18
CA LEU A 28 4.63 -5.02 -0.61
C LEU A 28 5.71 -4.44 -1.53
N VAL A 29 6.67 -5.27 -1.94
CA VAL A 29 7.76 -4.86 -2.85
C VAL A 29 7.20 -4.30 -4.14
N ARG A 30 6.18 -4.93 -4.74
CA ARG A 30 5.53 -4.41 -5.96
C ARG A 30 4.81 -3.08 -5.75
N ILE A 31 4.21 -2.87 -4.59
CA ILE A 31 3.50 -1.62 -4.28
C ILE A 31 4.48 -0.46 -4.12
N VAL A 32 5.64 -0.71 -3.48
CA VAL A 32 6.62 0.31 -3.14
C VAL A 32 7.77 0.45 -4.14
N ALA A 33 7.83 -0.40 -5.18
CA ALA A 33 8.92 -0.40 -6.17
C ALA A 33 9.04 0.93 -6.93
N GLU A 34 7.92 1.52 -7.34
CA GLU A 34 7.86 2.81 -8.04
C GLU A 34 6.88 3.73 -7.30
N PRO A 35 7.28 4.32 -6.17
CA PRO A 35 6.38 5.13 -5.37
C PRO A 35 6.13 6.47 -6.06
N VAL A 36 4.84 6.77 -6.29
CA VAL A 36 4.37 8.04 -6.88
C VAL A 36 3.55 8.84 -5.86
N PHE A 37 3.11 8.16 -4.79
CA PHE A 37 2.31 8.74 -3.72
C PHE A 37 2.92 8.38 -2.37
N PHE A 38 2.75 9.26 -1.40
CA PHE A 38 2.98 9.01 0.01
C PHE A 38 1.72 9.34 0.80
N CYS A 39 1.58 8.76 1.99
CA CYS A 39 0.46 9.06 2.85
C CYS A 39 0.79 10.27 3.74
N ALA A 40 -0.03 11.32 3.71
CA ALA A 40 0.20 12.52 4.52
C ALA A 40 0.14 12.25 6.04
N ASP A 41 -0.69 11.28 6.46
CA ASP A 41 -0.91 10.95 7.87
C ASP A 41 0.20 10.08 8.47
N CYS A 42 0.58 9.01 7.75
CA CYS A 42 1.45 7.97 8.30
C CYS A 42 2.73 7.71 7.50
N GLY A 43 3.00 8.49 6.45
CA GLY A 43 4.25 8.49 5.68
C GLY A 43 4.50 7.27 4.79
N ARG A 44 3.59 6.27 4.74
CA ARG A 44 3.77 5.11 3.83
C ARG A 44 3.74 5.55 2.37
N VAL A 45 4.56 4.90 1.54
CA VAL A 45 4.64 5.17 0.10
C VAL A 45 3.97 4.08 -0.73
N ALA A 46 3.46 4.44 -1.90
CA ALA A 46 2.92 3.50 -2.87
C ALA A 46 2.94 4.08 -4.29
N GLY A 47 3.04 3.21 -5.29
CA GLY A 47 2.87 3.61 -6.69
C GLY A 47 1.43 4.00 -7.06
N LYS A 48 0.43 3.59 -6.28
CA LYS A 48 -0.98 3.90 -6.54
C LYS A 48 -1.67 4.41 -5.28
N LYS A 49 -2.47 5.48 -5.42
CA LYS A 49 -3.25 6.10 -4.34
C LYS A 49 -4.13 5.13 -3.54
N LYS A 50 -4.65 4.06 -4.19
CA LYS A 50 -5.52 3.05 -3.57
C LYS A 50 -4.88 2.26 -2.42
N TRP A 51 -3.55 2.30 -2.30
CA TRP A 51 -2.83 1.59 -1.26
C TRP A 51 -2.62 2.44 -0.01
N LEU A 52 -3.06 3.70 0.00
CA LEU A 52 -2.85 4.65 1.08
C LEU A 52 -4.20 5.19 1.57
N CYS A 53 -4.30 5.54 2.85
CA CYS A 53 -5.52 6.16 3.39
C CYS A 53 -5.63 7.64 2.98
N GLU A 54 -4.55 8.40 3.10
CA GLU A 54 -4.47 9.82 2.74
C GLU A 54 -3.40 10.05 1.66
N PRO A 55 -3.63 9.66 0.39
CA PRO A 55 -2.63 9.69 -0.66
C PRO A 55 -2.32 11.12 -1.15
N THR A 56 -1.07 11.53 -1.01
CA THR A 56 -0.51 12.76 -1.57
C THR A 56 0.52 12.42 -2.63
N ARG A 57 0.55 13.17 -3.73
CA ARG A 57 1.48 12.92 -4.84
C ARG A 57 2.90 13.33 -4.41
N LEU A 58 3.86 12.44 -4.63
CA LEU A 58 5.27 12.80 -4.62
C LEU A 58 5.48 13.69 -5.85
N LEU A 59 5.77 14.97 -5.62
CA LEU A 59 6.30 15.82 -6.69
C LEU A 59 7.62 15.16 -7.11
N LYS A 60 7.70 14.72 -8.36
CA LYS A 60 9.01 14.46 -8.96
C LYS A 60 9.63 15.84 -9.09
N ASP A 61 10.45 16.23 -8.13
CA ASP A 61 11.45 17.26 -8.40
C ASP A 61 12.36 16.65 -9.49
N GLU A 62 12.47 17.37 -10.60
CA GLU A 62 13.18 17.00 -11.83
C GLU A 62 14.64 16.60 -11.60
#